data_AF-A0AAV8WZ69-F1
#
_entry.id   AF-A0AAV8WZ69-F1
#
_cell.length_a   1.000
_cell.length_b   1.000
_cell.length_c   1.000
_cell.angle_alpha   90.00
_cell.angle_beta   90.00
_cell.angle_gamma   90.00
#
_symmetry.space_group_name_H-M   'P 1'
#
loop_
_entity.id
_entity.type
_entity.pdbx_description
1 polymer ?
#
loop_
_entity_poly.entity_id
_entity_poly.type
_entity_poly.pdbx_seq_one_letter_code
_entity_poly.pdbx_strand_id
1 'polypeptide(L)'
;MGLVNTRETGFVNAIIAAGITFQVTRACTKGEQIGCSCDKRKKRKHRKKGPPLPEGDWEWDGCGENIEFGIKKSKDFLDTRYKKKK
;
A
#
# COMPACT_ATOMS: atom_id res chain seq x y z
N MET A 1 0.58 -16.09 -18.53
CA MET A 1 -0.79 -15.56 -18.62
C MET A 1 -0.83 -14.44 -19.65
N GLY A 2 -1.15 -14.75 -20.91
CA GLY A 2 -1.65 -13.73 -21.82
C GLY A 2 -3.17 -13.78 -21.69
N LEU A 3 -3.75 -12.82 -20.97
CA LEU A 3 -5.21 -12.78 -20.82
C LEU A 3 -5.82 -12.20 -22.11
N VAL A 4 -6.86 -12.86 -22.61
CA VAL A 4 -7.63 -12.40 -23.78
C VAL A 4 -8.35 -11.11 -23.41
N ASN A 5 -8.39 -10.12 -24.31
CA ASN A 5 -9.06 -8.83 -24.05
C ASN A 5 -10.58 -8.99 -23.97
N THR A 6 -11.08 -9.35 -22.79
CA THR A 6 -12.50 -9.47 -22.47
C THR A 6 -12.83 -8.67 -21.20
N ARG A 7 -14.12 -8.46 -20.93
CA ARG A 7 -14.55 -7.75 -19.71
C ARG A 7 -14.14 -8.49 -18.44
N GLU A 8 -14.24 -9.82 -18.47
CA GLU A 8 -13.88 -10.73 -17.38
C GLU A 8 -12.38 -10.63 -17.08
N THR A 9 -11.54 -10.60 -18.11
CA THR A 9 -10.10 -10.36 -17.98
C THR A 9 -9.80 -9.02 -17.30
N GLY A 10 -10.51 -7.95 -17.67
CA GLY A 10 -10.35 -6.64 -17.04
C GLY A 10 -10.64 -6.68 -15.54
N PHE A 11 -11.73 -7.33 -15.15
CA PHE A 11 -12.09 -7.53 -13.75
C PHE A 11 -11.06 -8.37 -13.00
N VAL A 12 -10.62 -9.49 -13.58
CA VAL A 12 -9.61 -10.39 -12.98
C VAL A 12 -8.28 -9.65 -12.75
N ASN A 13 -7.82 -8.85 -13.71
CA ASN A 13 -6.62 -8.03 -13.55
C ASN A 13 -6.79 -7.01 -12.41
N ALA A 14 -7.95 -6.35 -12.33
CA ALA A 14 -8.21 -5.37 -11.29
C ALA A 14 -8.23 -6.00 -9.89
N ILE A 15 -8.92 -7.14 -9.70
CA ILE A 15 -9.01 -7.79 -8.38
C ILE A 15 -7.66 -8.38 -7.95
N ILE A 16 -6.87 -8.91 -8.88
CA ILE A 16 -5.50 -9.37 -8.59
C ILE A 16 -4.62 -8.19 -8.18
N ALA A 17 -4.67 -7.08 -8.93
CA ALA A 17 -3.89 -5.88 -8.61
C ALA A 17 -4.23 -5.31 -7.22
N ALA A 18 -5.52 -5.32 -6.85
CA ALA A 18 -5.99 -4.94 -5.54
C ALA A 18 -5.51 -5.92 -4.45
N GLY A 19 -5.58 -7.22 -4.70
CA GLY A 19 -5.12 -8.26 -3.78
C GLY A 19 -3.62 -8.15 -3.46
N ILE A 20 -2.79 -7.93 -4.48
CA ILE A 20 -1.34 -7.70 -4.29
C ILE A 20 -1.10 -6.45 -3.45
N THR A 21 -1.78 -5.35 -3.80
CA THR A 21 -1.67 -4.08 -3.07
C THR A 21 -2.01 -4.26 -1.59
N PHE A 22 -3.13 -4.91 -1.29
CA PHE A 22 -3.60 -5.14 0.08
C PHE A 22 -2.61 -6.00 0.88
N GLN A 23 -2.20 -7.14 0.35
CA GLN A 23 -1.33 -8.08 1.08
C GLN A 23 0.05 -7.49 1.33
N VAL A 24 0.65 -6.83 0.33
CA VAL A 24 1.95 -6.17 0.49
C VAL A 24 1.86 -5.05 1.52
N THR A 25 0.82 -4.22 1.46
CA THR A 25 0.64 -3.11 2.41
C THR A 25 0.47 -3.62 3.83
N ARG A 26 -0.34 -4.66 4.02
CA ARG A 26 -0.55 -5.31 5.33
C ARG A 26 0.73 -5.91 5.89
N ALA A 27 1.52 -6.61 5.06
CA ALA A 27 2.81 -7.17 5.47
C ALA A 27 3.80 -6.06 5.90
N CYS A 28 3.78 -4.91 5.22
CA CYS A 28 4.59 -3.75 5.61
C CYS A 28 4.22 -3.19 6.98
N THR A 29 2.93 -3.08 7.27
CA THR A 29 2.43 -2.57 8.56
C THR A 29 2.72 -3.53 9.71
N LYS A 30 2.70 -4.83 9.43
CA LYS A 30 3.14 -5.86 10.39
C LYS A 30 4.66 -5.96 10.56
N GLY A 31 5.44 -5.33 9.70
CA GLY A 31 6.91 -5.46 9.70
C GLY A 31 7.40 -6.81 9.16
N GLU A 32 6.58 -7.56 8.44
CA GLU A 32 6.92 -8.86 7.82
C GLU A 32 7.70 -8.68 6.50
N GLN A 33 7.59 -7.51 5.86
CA GLN A 33 8.18 -7.23 4.54
C GLN A 33 9.39 -6.30 4.65
N ILE A 34 10.52 -6.73 4.07
CA ILE A 34 11.75 -5.95 4.02
C ILE A 34 11.62 -4.80 2.99
N GLY A 35 12.16 -3.63 3.33
CA GLY A 35 12.22 -2.47 2.43
C GLY A 35 10.99 -1.56 2.46
N CYS A 36 10.05 -1.82 3.37
CA CYS A 36 8.94 -0.92 3.68
C CYS A 36 8.75 -0.79 5.20
N SER A 37 7.94 0.18 5.59
CA SER A 37 7.59 0.52 6.98
C SER A 37 6.27 1.28 6.94
N CYS A 38 5.63 1.45 8.11
CA CYS A 38 4.49 2.36 8.33
C CYS A 38 4.68 3.70 7.61
N ASP A 39 3.59 4.25 7.08
CA ASP A 39 3.59 5.54 6.41
C ASP A 39 4.10 6.64 7.35
N LYS A 40 5.20 7.27 6.93
CA LYS A 40 5.88 8.33 7.69
C LYS A 40 5.24 9.71 7.47
N ARG A 41 4.38 9.86 6.46
CA ARG A 41 3.73 11.15 6.13
C ARG A 41 2.84 11.64 7.26
N LYS A 42 2.18 10.73 7.98
CA LYS A 42 1.35 11.08 9.15
C LYS A 42 2.19 11.37 10.39
N LYS A 43 3.30 10.64 10.61
CA LYS A 43 4.17 10.82 11.80
C LYS A 43 4.80 12.21 11.93
N ARG A 44 5.00 12.97 10.84
CA ARG A 44 5.62 14.30 10.91
C ARG A 44 4.73 15.39 11.52
N LYS A 45 3.40 15.20 11.55
CA LYS A 45 2.47 16.15 12.19
C LYS A 45 2.35 15.94 13.71
N HIS A 46 2.48 14.70 14.18
CA HIS A 46 2.20 14.30 15.57
C HIS A 46 3.45 14.26 16.48
N ARG A 47 4.66 14.38 15.93
CA ARG A 47 5.89 14.34 16.74
C ARG A 47 6.20 15.66 17.49
N LYS A 48 5.27 16.62 17.51
CA LYS A 48 5.32 17.69 18.50
C LYS A 48 4.73 17.11 19.78
N LYS A 49 5.60 16.66 20.71
CA LYS A 49 5.23 16.40 22.09
C LYS A 49 4.79 17.73 22.71
N GLY A 50 3.57 18.14 22.41
CA GLY A 50 2.89 19.24 23.09
C GLY A 50 2.38 18.76 24.46
N PRO A 51 1.85 19.69 25.26
CA PRO A 51 1.07 19.31 26.45
C PRO A 51 -0.07 18.34 26.07
N PRO A 52 -0.63 17.60 27.05
CA PRO A 52 -1.77 16.73 26.83
C PRO A 52 -2.86 17.44 26.02
N LEU A 53 -3.45 16.73 25.06
CA LEU A 53 -4.55 17.26 24.27
C LEU A 53 -5.74 17.64 25.20
N PRO A 54 -6.43 18.76 24.92
CA PRO A 54 -7.69 19.11 25.58
C PRO A 54 -8.69 17.95 25.61
N GLU A 55 -9.54 17.92 26.64
CA GLU A 55 -10.61 16.94 26.76
C GLU A 55 -11.60 17.11 25.58
N GLY A 56 -11.73 16.06 24.76
CA GLY A 56 -12.55 16.08 23.53
C GLY A 56 -11.76 16.04 22.21
N ASP A 57 -10.44 16.22 22.27
CA ASP A 57 -9.56 16.08 21.10
C ASP A 57 -9.15 14.61 20.88
N TRP A 58 -8.93 14.25 19.62
CA TRP A 58 -8.52 12.89 19.23
C TRP A 58 -7.22 12.94 18.42
N GLU A 59 -6.41 11.89 18.57
CA GLU A 59 -5.13 11.77 17.89
C GLU A 59 -5.07 10.52 17.01
N TRP A 60 -4.48 10.65 15.82
CA TRP A 60 -4.07 9.50 15.03
C TRP A 60 -2.82 8.87 15.64
N ASP A 61 -2.99 7.77 16.36
CA ASP A 61 -1.89 6.95 16.86
C ASP A 61 -1.72 5.64 16.05
N GLY A 62 -0.59 4.98 16.23
CA GLY A 62 -0.28 3.68 15.66
C GLY A 62 0.47 3.73 14.33
N CYS A 63 0.32 2.64 13.56
CA CYS A 63 0.98 2.45 12.28
C CYS A 63 0.01 2.77 11.14
N GLY A 64 0.27 3.86 10.41
CA GLY A 64 -0.43 4.13 9.15
C GLY A 64 0.02 3.18 8.04
N GLU A 65 -0.92 2.64 7.29
CA GLU A 65 -0.66 1.76 6.14
C GLU A 65 0.12 2.49 5.02
N ASN A 66 1.16 1.85 4.48
CA ASN A 66 1.93 2.38 3.36
C ASN A 66 1.41 1.87 2.00
N ILE A 67 0.21 2.33 1.64
CA ILE A 67 -0.53 1.86 0.45
C ILE A 67 0.25 2.12 -0.84
N GLU A 68 1.00 3.22 -0.91
CA GLU A 68 1.78 3.61 -2.10
C GLU A 68 2.87 2.58 -2.43
N PHE A 69 3.49 1.99 -1.40
CA PHE A 69 4.42 0.88 -1.58
C PHE A 69 3.73 -0.36 -2.15
N GLY A 70 2.54 -0.71 -1.63
CA GLY A 70 1.74 -1.81 -2.15
C GLY A 70 1.34 -1.62 -3.61
N ILE A 71 0.89 -0.41 -3.99
CA ILE A 71 0.52 -0.08 -5.38
C ILE A 71 1.74 -0.21 -6.29
N LYS A 72 2.90 0.31 -5.87
CA LYS A 72 4.15 0.21 -6.64
C LYS A 72 4.52 -1.25 -6.88
N LYS A 73 4.45 -2.10 -5.85
CA LYS A 73 4.74 -3.54 -5.98
C LYS A 73 3.72 -4.28 -6.83
N SER A 74 2.45 -3.91 -6.77
CA SER A 74 1.40 -4.46 -7.63
C SER A 74 1.70 -4.18 -9.10
N LYS A 75 2.06 -2.93 -9.44
CA LYS A 75 2.51 -2.55 -10.79
C LYS A 75 3.77 -3.31 -11.20
N ASP A 76 4.80 -3.34 -10.35
CA ASP A 76 6.02 -4.09 -10.67
C ASP A 76 5.71 -5.56 -10.97
N PHE A 77 4.84 -6.21 -10.19
CA PHE A 77 4.49 -7.62 -10.38
C PHE A 77 3.74 -7.85 -11.70
N LEU A 78 2.74 -7.03 -12.00
CA LEU A 78 1.87 -7.20 -13.17
C LEU A 78 2.52 -6.68 -14.47
N ASP A 79 3.30 -5.60 -14.41
CA ASP A 79 3.85 -4.90 -15.58
C ASP A 79 5.19 -5.48 -16.08
N THR A 80 5.85 -6.35 -15.31
CA THR A 80 7.13 -6.98 -15.69
C THR A 80 7.09 -7.70 -17.04
N ARG A 81 5.91 -8.18 -17.46
CA ARG A 81 5.72 -8.87 -18.75
C ARG A 81 5.65 -7.90 -19.94
N TYR A 82 5.11 -6.70 -19.76
CA TYR A 82 5.02 -5.69 -20.82
C TYR A 82 6.38 -5.03 -21.09
N LYS A 83 7.22 -4.87 -20.05
CA LYS A 83 8.56 -4.29 -20.19
C LYS A 83 9.56 -5.18 -20.92
N LYS A 84 9.37 -6.50 -20.94
CA LYS A 84 10.26 -7.45 -21.67
C LYS A 84 9.97 -7.56 -23.17
N LYS A 85 8.96 -6.87 -23.69
CA LYS A 85 8.60 -6.86 -25.12
C LYS A 85 9.16 -5.65 -25.89
N LYS A 86 10.10 -4.92 -25.32
CA LYS A 86 10.84 -3.83 -25.97
C LYS A 86 12.31 -4.19 -26.03
#